data_AF-A0A5K1HB31-F1
#
_entry.id   AF-A0A5K1HB31-F1
#
_cell.length_a   1.000
_cell.length_b   1.000
_cell.length_c   1.000
_cell.angle_alpha   90.00
_cell.angle_beta   90.00
_cell.angle_gamma   90.00
#
_symmetry.space_group_name_H-M   'P 1'
#
loop_
_entity.id
_entity.type
_entity.pdbx_description
1 polymer ?
#
loop_
_entity_poly.entity_id
_entity_poly.type
_entity_poly.pdbx_seq_one_letter_code
_entity_poly.pdbx_strand_id
1 'polypeptide(L)' 'VKFGTIDTWVIYNLTGEYITDASNASRTYLCNLGGEWDDELISIAGLSKQMLPKIVDSFFP' A
#
# COMPACT_ATOMS: atom_id res chain seq x y z
N VAL A 1 -11.81 1.74 -7.42
CA VAL A 1 -11.74 2.12 -5.99
C VAL A 1 -10.28 2.05 -5.56
N LYS A 2 -9.82 2.95 -4.68
CA LYS A 2 -8.45 2.96 -4.13
C LYS A 2 -8.50 2.50 -2.68
N PHE A 3 -7.68 1.53 -2.30
CA PHE A 3 -7.53 1.02 -0.94
C PHE A 3 -6.12 1.29 -0.42
N GLY A 4 -6.00 1.95 0.72
CA GLY A 4 -4.72 2.25 1.34
C GLY A 4 -4.91 2.85 2.73
N THR A 5 -3.81 3.29 3.33
CA THR A 5 -3.77 3.92 4.64
C THR A 5 -3.97 5.45 4.54
N ILE A 6 -4.08 6.13 5.68
CA ILE A 6 -4.30 7.58 5.70
C ILE A 6 -3.13 8.37 5.08
N ASP A 7 -1.89 7.91 5.26
CA ASP A 7 -0.70 8.49 4.62
C ASP A 7 -0.76 8.37 3.10
N THR A 8 -1.16 7.21 2.57
CA THR A 8 -1.39 7.02 1.13
C THR A 8 -2.38 8.05 0.59
N TRP A 9 -3.48 8.27 1.32
CA TRP A 9 -4.48 9.28 0.94
C TRP A 9 -3.88 10.69 0.95
N VAL A 10 -3.15 11.07 2.00
CA VAL A 10 -2.52 12.41 2.08
C VAL A 10 -1.51 12.61 0.95
N ILE A 11 -0.60 11.65 0.70
CA ILE A 11 0.39 11.73 -0.37
C ILE A 11 -0.30 11.91 -1.72
N TYR A 12 -1.30 11.07 -2.01
CA TYR A 12 -2.03 11.15 -3.27
C TYR A 12 -2.71 12.50 -3.49
N ASN A 13 -3.31 13.09 -2.45
CA ASN A 13 -3.98 14.39 -2.58
C ASN A 13 -2.99 15.55 -2.76
N LEU A 14 -1.76 15.43 -2.26
CA LEU A 14 -0.76 16.50 -2.36
C LEU A 14 0.11 16.39 -3.60
N THR A 15 0.38 15.18 -4.08
CA THR A 15 1.38 14.94 -5.15
C THR A 15 0.81 14.23 -6.37
N GLY A 16 -0.35 13.58 -6.25
CA GLY A 16 -0.88 12.68 -7.27
C GLY A 16 -0.25 11.28 -7.26
N GLU A 17 0.77 11.03 -6.43
CA GLU A 17 1.42 9.73 -6.31
C GLU A 17 0.63 8.79 -5.41
N TYR A 18 0.43 7.55 -5.85
CA TYR A 18 -0.32 6.54 -5.11
C TYR A 18 0.62 5.51 -4.50
N ILE A 19 1.29 5.92 -3.42
CA ILE A 19 2.40 5.19 -2.79
C ILE A 19 2.22 5.11 -1.27
N THR A 20 2.91 4.14 -0.66
CA THR A 20 3.03 3.93 0.80
C THR A 20 4.42 3.40 1.10
N ASP A 21 4.88 3.47 2.34
CA ASP A 21 6.01 2.66 2.80
C ASP A 21 5.59 1.32 3.41
N ALA A 22 6.55 0.42 3.60
CA ALA A 22 6.32 -0.91 4.19
C ALA A 22 5.81 -0.85 5.64
N SER A 23 6.23 0.15 6.42
CA SER A 23 5.77 0.33 7.81
C SER A 23 4.29 0.70 7.86
N ASN A 24 3.81 1.56 6.96
CA ASN A 24 2.40 1.87 6.77
C ASN A 24 1.62 0.69 6.19
N ALA A 25 2.15 0.05 5.14
CA ALA A 25 1.53 -1.10 4.48
C ALA A 25 1.29 -2.28 5.44
N SER A 26 2.21 -2.51 6.39
CA SER A 26 2.12 -3.58 7.39
C SER A 26 0.85 -3.52 8.25
N ARG A 27 0.22 -2.34 8.38
CA ARG A 27 -1.01 -2.14 9.17
C ARG A 27 -2.28 -2.61 8.48
N THR A 28 -2.20 -3.02 7.22
CA THR A 28 -3.36 -3.43 6.42
C THR A 28 -3.66 -4.93 6.55
N TYR A 29 -2.77 -5.71 7.16
CA TYR A 29 -2.77 -7.18 7.11
C TYR A 29 -2.65 -7.78 5.69
N LEU A 30 -2.30 -6.99 4.68
CA LEU A 30 -2.09 -7.44 3.29
C LEU A 30 -0.62 -7.44 2.86
N CYS A 31 0.28 -6.99 3.74
CA CYS A 31 1.72 -6.93 3.49
C CYS A 31 2.40 -8.15 4.10
N ASN A 32 3.26 -8.83 3.33
CA ASN A 32 4.06 -9.95 3.81
C ASN A 32 5.30 -9.46 4.59
N LEU A 33 6.04 -10.41 5.18
CA LEU A 33 7.23 -10.14 5.99
C LEU A 33 8.43 -9.59 5.17
N GLY A 34 8.36 -9.68 3.84
CA GLY A 34 9.34 -9.09 2.92
C GLY A 34 9.07 -7.64 2.56
N GLY A 35 7.99 -7.03 3.07
CA GLY A 35 7.62 -5.65 2.74
C GLY A 35 6.90 -5.51 1.40
N GLU A 36 6.33 -6.60 0.89
CA GLU A 36 5.57 -6.62 -0.36
C GLU A 36 4.10 -6.95 -0.11
N TRP A 37 3.26 -6.59 -1.08
CA TRP A 37 1.87 -7.02 -1.10
C TRP A 37 1.76 -8.54 -1.29
N ASP A 38 0.98 -9.19 -0.42
CA ASP A 38 0.72 -10.63 -0.48
C ASP A 38 -0.50 -10.94 -1.34
N ASP A 39 -0.28 -11.62 -2.48
CA ASP A 39 -1.33 -11.87 -3.47
C ASP A 39 -2.44 -12.80 -2.95
N GLU A 40 -2.14 -13.72 -2.02
CA GLU A 40 -3.13 -14.60 -1.42
C GLU A 40 -4.06 -13.82 -0.47
N LEU A 41 -3.48 -13.01 0.42
CA LEU A 41 -4.25 -12.20 1.36
C LEU A 41 -5.12 -11.16 0.64
N ILE A 42 -4.62 -10.59 -0.46
CA ILE A 42 -5.36 -9.67 -1.32
C ILE A 42 -6.57 -10.34 -1.95
N SER A 43 -6.39 -11.56 -2.47
CA SER A 43 -7.47 -12.36 -3.04
C SER A 43 -8.52 -12.70 -1.99
N ILE A 44 -8.10 -13.12 -0.79
CA ILE A 44 -8.99 -13.41 0.35
C ILE A 44 -9.81 -12.18 0.76
N ALA A 45 -9.20 -10.98 0.74
CA ALA A 45 -9.88 -9.72 1.03
C ALA A 45 -10.84 -9.26 -0.07
N GLY A 46 -10.91 -9.96 -1.21
CA GLY A 46 -11.73 -9.57 -2.36
C GLY A 46 -11.23 -8.31 -3.07
N LEU A 47 -9.94 -8.01 -2.95
CA LEU A 47 -9.29 -6.85 -3.56
C LEU A 47 -8.50 -7.26 -4.80
N SER A 48 -8.15 -6.26 -5.63
CA SER A 48 -7.15 -6.44 -6.68
C SER A 48 -5.88 -5.65 -6.34
N LYS A 49 -4.73 -6.17 -6.78
CA LYS A 49 -3.43 -5.51 -6.56
C LYS A 49 -3.36 -4.08 -7.11
N GLN A 50 -4.11 -3.78 -8.17
CA GLN A 50 -4.18 -2.42 -8.75
C GLN A 50 -4.89 -1.40 -7.85
N MET A 51 -5.65 -1.86 -6.86
CA MET A 51 -6.31 -0.98 -5.90
C MET A 51 -5.37 -0.52 -4.79
N LEU A 52 -4.22 -1.16 -4.63
CA LEU A 52 -3.26 -0.90 -3.56
C LEU A 52 -2.17 0.07 -4.02
N PRO A 53 -1.65 0.93 -3.13
CA PRO A 53 -0.56 1.82 -3.45
C PRO A 53 0.73 1.05 -3.68
N LYS A 54 1.67 1.61 -4.47
CA LYS A 54 3.00 1.02 -4.61
C LYS A 54 3.76 1.16 -3.29
N ILE A 55 4.34 0.07 -2.79
CA ILE A 55 5.25 0.13 -1.64
C ILE A 55 6.60 0.67 -2.10
N VAL A 56 7.10 1.70 -1.42
CA VAL A 56 8.42 2.31 -1.64
C VAL A 56 9.17 2.46 -0.31
N ASP A 57 10.48 2.69 -0.35
CA ASP A 57 11.24 2.99 0.87
C ASP A 57 10.81 4.33 1.47
N SER A 58 10.71 4.40 2.81
CA SER A 58 10.46 5.66 3.53
C SER A 58 11.58 6.68 3.34
N PHE A 59 12.77 6.21 2.98
CA PHE A 59 13.91 7.03 2.59
C PHE A 59 14.12 6.86 1.09
N PHE A 60 13.44 7.69 0.31
CA PHE A 60 13.77 7.92 -1.09
C PHE A 60 14.41 9.30 -1.20
N PRO A 61 15.63 9.45 -1.76
CA PRO A 61 16.19 10.76 -2.08
C PRO A 61 15.41 11.48 -3.17
#